data_AF-A0A963JDM5-F1
#
_entry.id   AF-A0A963JDM5-F1
#
_cell.length_a   1.000
_cell.length_b   1.000
_cell.length_c   1.000
_cell.angle_alpha   90.00
_cell.angle_beta   90.00
_cell.angle_gamma   90.00
#
_symmetry.space_group_name_H-M   'P 1'
#
loop_
_entity.id
_entity.type
_entity.pdbx_description
1 polymer ?
#
loop_
_entity_poly.entity_id
_entity_poly.type
_entity_poly.pdbx_seq_one_letter_code
_entity_poly.pdbx_strand_id
1 'polypeptide(L)'
;MRSMQVFAGPRARARLLEAGLRADDVRAVPAAAGGPKGLVLIPLDRLLFGHWLHRAGGIVHLLGASIGAWRMASACLGDADVALARLAEDYITQTYEHEPGRPPQASHVSAVFGAKLAEHFGGREHEILRHPRWRLHVFTSHGRHLLARQGRWRTPLGYAGAFFGNALHRRALGGWLERVVFSDPRDALPLPLADLRGRQVALSTANLQPAVLASCSIPFWLDAVHDIPGGPRGAYWDGGITDYHLHLDYAAIADGIVLYPHFQPRIVPGWLDKPWTRRHRASRWLDNLVVLAPHPDWVRTLPGGKLPDRGDFE
;
A
#
# COMPACT_ATOMS: atom_id res chain seq x y z
N MET A 1 9.60 28.31 -2.77
CA MET A 1 10.33 27.08 -2.39
C MET A 1 9.71 25.90 -3.14
N ARG A 2 10.48 24.90 -3.60
CA ARG A 2 9.93 23.70 -4.26
C ARG A 2 9.50 22.70 -3.18
N SER A 3 8.23 22.28 -3.18
CA SER A 3 7.69 21.31 -2.20
C SER A 3 8.01 19.86 -2.56
N MET A 4 8.30 19.57 -3.83
CA MET A 4 8.47 18.22 -4.36
C MET A 4 9.70 18.08 -5.26
N GLN A 5 10.19 16.85 -5.36
CA GLN A 5 11.19 16.37 -6.29
C GLN A 5 10.61 15.26 -7.16
N VAL A 6 11.08 15.19 -8.40
CA VAL A 6 10.68 14.16 -9.37
C VAL A 6 11.90 13.31 -9.70
N PHE A 7 11.76 12.00 -9.55
CA PHE A 7 12.76 11.02 -9.96
C PHE A 7 12.13 10.14 -11.03
N ALA A 8 12.87 9.82 -12.08
CA ALA A 8 12.36 9.00 -13.17
C ALA A 8 13.37 7.92 -13.56
N GLY A 9 12.89 6.70 -13.75
CA GLY A 9 13.66 5.63 -14.37
C GLY A 9 14.05 6.00 -15.81
N PRO A 10 15.06 5.33 -16.41
CA PRO A 10 15.58 5.71 -17.74
C PRO A 10 14.52 5.84 -18.83
N ARG A 11 13.57 4.89 -18.94
CA ARG A 11 12.50 4.92 -19.95
C ARG A 11 11.48 6.02 -19.66
N ALA A 12 11.05 6.17 -18.41
CA ALA A 12 10.15 7.24 -18.00
C ALA A 12 10.78 8.62 -18.23
N ARG A 13 12.07 8.79 -17.90
CA ARG A 13 12.80 10.04 -18.11
C ARG A 13 12.85 10.41 -19.59
N ALA A 14 13.12 9.46 -20.48
CA ALA A 14 13.12 9.70 -21.92
C ALA A 14 11.74 10.22 -22.39
N ARG A 15 10.65 9.54 -22.00
CA ARG A 15 9.27 9.96 -22.30
C ARG A 15 8.94 11.36 -21.76
N LEU A 16 9.31 11.64 -20.52
CA LEU A 16 9.07 12.94 -19.88
C LEU A 16 9.82 14.08 -20.57
N LEU A 17 11.04 13.84 -21.05
CA LEU A 17 11.80 14.86 -21.79
C LEU A 17 11.24 15.14 -23.18
N GLU A 18 10.60 14.14 -23.79
CA GLU A 18 10.00 14.25 -25.12
C GLU A 18 8.61 14.92 -25.09
N ALA A 19 7.73 14.46 -24.19
CA ALA A 19 6.30 14.81 -24.22
C ALA A 19 5.77 15.45 -22.93
N GLY A 20 6.62 15.61 -21.90
CA GLY A 20 6.19 16.03 -20.57
C GLY A 20 5.43 14.94 -19.80
N LEU A 21 4.90 15.28 -18.62
CA LEU A 21 4.05 14.40 -17.82
C LEU A 21 2.58 14.58 -18.22
N ARG A 22 2.00 13.60 -18.92
CA ARG A 22 0.59 13.63 -19.34
C ARG A 22 -0.22 12.59 -18.55
N ALA A 23 -1.46 12.95 -18.20
CA ALA A 23 -2.34 12.06 -17.47
C ALA A 23 -2.68 10.78 -18.26
N ASP A 24 -2.80 10.89 -19.59
CA ASP A 24 -3.12 9.75 -20.48
C ASP A 24 -2.01 8.70 -20.56
N ASP A 25 -0.78 9.05 -20.18
CA ASP A 25 0.36 8.13 -20.19
C ASP A 25 0.41 7.27 -18.92
N VAL A 26 -0.33 7.63 -17.87
CA VAL A 26 -0.32 6.88 -16.61
C VAL A 26 -1.07 5.56 -16.78
N ARG A 27 -0.43 4.45 -16.42
CA ARG A 27 -1.04 3.10 -16.45
C ARG A 27 -1.15 2.44 -15.09
N ALA A 28 -0.30 2.84 -14.14
CA ALA A 28 -0.39 2.36 -12.78
C ALA A 28 0.02 3.44 -11.77
N VAL A 29 -0.62 3.40 -10.61
CA VAL A 29 -0.28 4.20 -9.44
C VAL A 29 -0.12 3.28 -8.24
N PRO A 30 1.13 2.92 -7.87
CA PRO A 30 1.40 2.25 -6.62
C PRO A 30 1.32 3.23 -5.43
N ALA A 31 0.91 2.71 -4.29
CA ALA A 31 0.83 3.42 -3.03
C ALA A 31 1.53 2.60 -1.93
N ALA A 32 2.66 3.12 -1.45
CA ALA A 32 3.50 2.46 -0.46
C ALA A 32 2.78 2.26 0.88
N ALA A 33 3.14 1.19 1.56
CA ALA A 33 2.97 1.10 3.00
C ALA A 33 3.88 2.12 3.71
N GLY A 34 3.46 2.57 4.89
CA GLY A 34 4.19 3.62 5.61
C GLY A 34 3.51 4.17 6.85
N GLY A 35 2.28 3.72 7.15
CA GLY A 35 1.49 4.24 8.28
C GLY A 35 1.30 5.76 8.17
N PRO A 36 1.56 6.54 9.22
CA PRO A 36 1.34 7.99 9.23
C PRO A 36 2.06 8.75 8.12
N LYS A 37 3.17 8.23 7.59
CA LYS A 37 3.88 8.83 6.45
C LYS A 37 3.02 8.95 5.19
N GLY A 38 1.99 8.13 5.05
CA GLY A 38 1.04 8.23 3.93
C GLY A 38 0.17 9.48 4.00
N LEU A 39 -0.03 10.08 5.19
CA LEU A 39 -0.87 11.26 5.38
C LEU A 39 -0.36 12.47 4.61
N VAL A 40 0.96 12.64 4.52
CA VAL A 40 1.58 13.76 3.76
C VAL A 40 1.25 13.71 2.26
N LEU A 41 0.84 12.53 1.75
CA LEU A 41 0.53 12.33 0.34
C LEU A 41 -0.95 12.59 0.03
N ILE A 42 -1.83 12.69 1.03
CA ILE A 42 -3.26 12.84 0.80
C ILE A 42 -3.61 14.10 0.00
N PRO A 43 -3.05 15.29 0.27
CA PRO A 43 -3.31 16.46 -0.58
C PRO A 43 -2.93 16.24 -2.05
N LEU A 44 -1.84 15.50 -2.30
CA LEU A 44 -1.42 15.14 -3.65
C LEU A 44 -2.37 14.11 -4.27
N ASP A 45 -2.80 13.09 -3.52
CA ASP A 45 -3.77 12.11 -4.01
C ASP A 45 -5.10 12.79 -4.38
N ARG A 46 -5.57 13.74 -3.57
CA ARG A 46 -6.77 14.53 -3.85
C ARG A 46 -6.64 15.28 -5.17
N LEU A 47 -5.51 15.96 -5.41
CA LEU A 47 -5.20 16.60 -6.69
C LEU A 47 -5.15 15.58 -7.85
N LEU A 48 -4.47 14.46 -7.66
CA LEU A 48 -4.27 13.47 -8.71
C LEU A 48 -5.58 12.78 -9.10
N PHE A 49 -6.30 12.18 -8.15
CA PHE A 49 -7.48 11.37 -8.43
C PHE A 49 -8.76 12.19 -8.58
N GLY A 50 -8.89 13.30 -7.84
CA GLY A 50 -10.03 14.20 -7.94
C GLY A 50 -10.01 15.10 -9.18
N HIS A 51 -8.82 15.49 -9.67
CA HIS A 51 -8.72 16.58 -10.65
C HIS A 51 -7.87 16.26 -11.88
N TRP A 52 -6.65 15.73 -11.72
CA TRP A 52 -5.69 15.62 -12.82
C TRP A 52 -5.84 14.32 -13.63
N LEU A 53 -5.77 13.15 -12.98
CA LEU A 53 -5.97 11.85 -13.62
C LEU A 53 -7.42 11.63 -14.06
N HIS A 54 -8.38 12.32 -13.44
CA HIS A 54 -9.79 12.28 -13.85
C HIS A 54 -9.99 12.70 -15.32
N ARG A 55 -9.10 13.56 -15.84
CA ARG A 55 -9.13 14.05 -17.23
C ARG A 55 -8.64 13.06 -18.28
N ALA A 56 -7.92 12.01 -17.88
CA ALA A 56 -7.42 10.99 -18.81
C ALA A 56 -8.53 10.03 -19.25
N GLY A 57 -8.34 9.32 -20.36
CA GLY A 57 -9.32 8.31 -20.84
C GLY A 57 -9.02 6.87 -20.41
N GLY A 58 -7.73 6.55 -20.19
CA GLY A 58 -7.26 5.18 -20.00
C GLY A 58 -7.62 4.54 -18.67
N ILE A 59 -7.55 3.20 -18.65
CA ILE A 59 -7.55 2.38 -17.44
C ILE A 59 -6.25 2.60 -16.67
N VAL A 60 -6.34 2.72 -15.34
CA VAL A 60 -5.18 2.83 -14.46
C VAL A 60 -5.32 1.83 -13.31
N HIS A 61 -4.27 1.06 -13.10
CA HIS A 61 -4.17 0.10 -12.02
C HIS A 61 -3.68 0.79 -10.74
N LEU A 62 -4.46 0.71 -9.67
CA LEU A 62 -4.14 1.28 -8.37
C LEU A 62 -3.67 0.16 -7.43
N LEU A 63 -2.38 0.15 -7.11
CA LEU A 63 -1.75 -0.91 -6.32
C LEU A 63 -1.51 -0.38 -4.91
N GLY A 64 -2.02 -1.05 -3.88
CA GLY A 64 -1.90 -0.55 -2.52
C GLY A 64 -1.53 -1.62 -1.49
N ALA A 65 -0.65 -1.23 -0.56
CA ALA A 65 -0.31 -1.99 0.63
C ALA A 65 -0.45 -1.10 1.89
N SER A 66 -0.97 -1.63 2.99
CA SER A 66 -1.18 -0.87 4.23
C SER A 66 -2.02 0.38 3.98
N ILE A 67 -1.66 1.52 4.58
CA ILE A 67 -2.32 2.81 4.29
C ILE A 67 -2.42 3.11 2.78
N GLY A 68 -1.50 2.60 1.96
CA GLY A 68 -1.59 2.71 0.50
C GLY A 68 -2.81 1.99 -0.08
N ALA A 69 -3.19 0.83 0.46
CA ALA A 69 -4.43 0.13 0.09
C ALA A 69 -5.68 0.95 0.44
N TRP A 70 -5.70 1.54 1.64
CA TRP A 70 -6.81 2.41 2.05
C TRP A 70 -6.92 3.63 1.12
N ARG A 71 -5.81 4.32 0.85
CA ARG A 71 -5.75 5.47 -0.09
C ARG A 71 -6.26 5.10 -1.48
N MET A 72 -5.79 4.00 -2.06
CA MET A 72 -6.20 3.59 -3.41
C MET A 72 -7.67 3.14 -3.46
N ALA A 73 -8.18 2.49 -2.41
CA ALA A 73 -9.59 2.15 -2.30
C ALA A 73 -10.48 3.40 -2.19
N SER A 74 -10.08 4.39 -1.37
CA SER A 74 -10.80 5.66 -1.25
C SER A 74 -10.78 6.47 -2.56
N ALA A 75 -9.67 6.44 -3.30
CA ALA A 75 -9.58 7.05 -4.63
C ALA A 75 -10.53 6.44 -5.67
N CYS A 76 -11.07 5.24 -5.40
CA CYS A 76 -12.04 4.57 -6.26
C CYS A 76 -13.50 4.92 -5.96
N LEU A 77 -13.78 5.69 -4.90
CA LEU A 77 -15.12 6.15 -4.58
C LEU A 77 -15.55 7.28 -5.53
N GLY A 78 -16.87 7.51 -5.65
CA GLY A 78 -17.43 8.45 -6.64
C GLY A 78 -16.88 9.88 -6.57
N ASP A 79 -16.60 10.37 -5.36
CA ASP A 79 -15.86 11.62 -5.12
C ASP A 79 -14.56 11.29 -4.38
N ALA A 80 -13.48 11.15 -5.15
CA ALA A 80 -12.16 10.82 -4.63
C ALA A 80 -11.59 11.93 -3.72
N ASP A 81 -11.88 13.20 -3.99
CA ASP A 81 -11.37 14.33 -3.22
C ASP A 81 -11.94 14.28 -1.78
N VAL A 82 -13.27 14.17 -1.69
CA VAL A 82 -13.99 14.05 -0.40
C VAL A 82 -13.60 12.76 0.32
N ALA A 83 -13.54 11.63 -0.38
CA ALA A 83 -13.19 10.34 0.23
C ALA A 83 -11.77 10.34 0.81
N LEU A 84 -10.78 10.88 0.08
CA LEU A 84 -9.40 10.95 0.56
C LEU A 84 -9.24 11.97 1.71
N ALA A 85 -9.98 13.08 1.69
CA ALA A 85 -10.03 14.00 2.81
C ALA A 85 -10.62 13.33 4.06
N ARG A 86 -11.70 12.57 3.89
CA ARG A 86 -12.33 11.81 4.98
C ARG A 86 -11.40 10.74 5.54
N LEU A 87 -10.62 10.05 4.69
CA LEU A 87 -9.59 9.11 5.14
C LEU A 87 -8.57 9.79 6.05
N ALA A 88 -8.10 11.00 5.72
CA ALA A 88 -7.15 11.73 6.56
C ALA A 88 -7.74 11.98 7.95
N GLU A 89 -8.98 12.48 7.99
CA GLU A 89 -9.70 12.76 9.23
C GLU A 89 -9.90 11.48 10.04
N ASP A 90 -10.42 10.43 9.39
CA ASP A 90 -10.68 9.12 9.99
C ASP A 90 -9.41 8.45 10.49
N TYR A 91 -8.22 8.81 9.98
CA TYR A 91 -6.93 8.29 10.46
C TYR A 91 -6.42 9.11 11.65
N ILE A 92 -6.48 10.44 11.57
CA ILE A 92 -5.89 11.35 12.56
C ILE A 92 -6.71 11.36 13.86
N THR A 93 -8.04 11.22 13.76
CA THR A 93 -8.95 11.35 14.90
C THR A 93 -9.28 10.02 15.59
N GLN A 94 -8.57 8.93 15.25
CA GLN A 94 -8.78 7.64 15.90
C GLN A 94 -8.28 7.69 17.34
N THR A 95 -9.14 7.29 18.26
CA THR A 95 -8.79 7.07 19.66
C THR A 95 -9.00 5.60 20.00
N TYR A 96 -8.06 5.05 20.76
CA TYR A 96 -8.08 3.68 21.22
C TYR A 96 -8.06 3.73 22.74
N GLU A 97 -9.17 3.43 23.40
CA GLU A 97 -9.23 3.47 24.86
C GLU A 97 -8.35 2.35 25.45
N HIS A 98 -7.50 2.70 26.42
CA HIS A 98 -6.60 1.76 27.06
C HIS A 98 -6.15 2.25 28.45
N GLU A 99 -5.65 1.32 29.27
CA GLU A 99 -5.11 1.64 30.60
C GLU A 99 -3.87 2.55 30.47
N PRO A 100 -3.74 3.63 31.28
CA PRO A 100 -2.57 4.49 31.26
C PRO A 100 -1.26 3.71 31.37
N GLY A 101 -0.30 4.01 30.49
CA GLY A 101 1.01 3.36 30.46
C GLY A 101 1.03 1.98 29.80
N ARG A 102 -0.07 1.52 29.20
CA ARG A 102 -0.11 0.27 28.42
C ARG A 102 -0.60 0.55 27.00
N PRO A 103 -0.06 -0.13 25.96
CA PRO A 103 -0.61 0.01 24.63
C PRO A 103 -2.04 -0.57 24.55
N PRO A 104 -2.89 -0.08 23.63
CA PRO A 104 -4.20 -0.65 23.41
C PRO A 104 -4.11 -2.12 22.97
N GLN A 105 -5.11 -2.92 23.32
CA GLN A 105 -5.17 -4.32 22.90
C GLN A 105 -5.35 -4.41 21.38
N ALA A 106 -4.62 -5.32 20.74
CA ALA A 106 -4.67 -5.51 19.28
C ALA A 106 -6.08 -5.78 18.75
N SER A 107 -6.90 -6.51 19.51
CA SER A 107 -8.31 -6.77 19.20
C SER A 107 -9.15 -5.50 19.23
N HIS A 108 -8.94 -4.62 20.21
CA HIS A 108 -9.62 -3.33 20.30
C HIS A 108 -9.22 -2.41 19.14
N VAL A 109 -7.92 -2.31 18.82
CA VAL A 109 -7.42 -1.54 17.67
C VAL A 109 -8.05 -2.05 16.37
N SER A 110 -8.11 -3.37 16.20
CA SER A 110 -8.70 -3.99 15.00
C SER A 110 -10.20 -3.73 14.88
N ALA A 111 -10.93 -3.76 16.00
CA ALA A 111 -12.36 -3.49 16.02
C ALA A 111 -12.66 -2.02 15.67
N VAL A 112 -11.95 -1.08 16.29
CA VAL A 112 -12.12 0.36 16.03
C VAL A 112 -11.76 0.69 14.57
N PHE A 113 -10.62 0.19 14.09
CA PHE A 113 -10.21 0.42 12.72
C PHE A 113 -11.15 -0.26 11.70
N GLY A 114 -11.61 -1.48 11.98
CA GLY A 114 -12.60 -2.17 11.16
C GLY A 114 -13.93 -1.41 11.08
N ALA A 115 -14.40 -0.83 12.19
CA ALA A 115 -15.59 0.02 12.21
C ALA A 115 -15.39 1.28 11.34
N LYS A 116 -14.20 1.90 11.38
CA LYS A 116 -13.89 3.04 10.49
C LYS A 116 -13.91 2.66 9.02
N LEU A 117 -13.38 1.50 8.66
CA LEU A 117 -13.48 1.00 7.28
C LEU A 117 -14.94 0.75 6.87
N ALA A 118 -15.77 0.24 7.78
CA ALA A 118 -17.21 0.04 7.53
C ALA A 118 -17.95 1.38 7.35
N GLU A 119 -17.65 2.40 8.17
CA GLU A 119 -18.18 3.76 7.98
C GLU A 119 -17.75 4.36 6.63
N HIS A 120 -16.49 4.10 6.23
CA HIS A 120 -15.90 4.70 5.04
C HIS A 120 -16.35 4.03 3.73
N PHE A 121 -16.52 2.69 3.73
CA PHE A 121 -16.77 1.90 2.53
C PHE A 121 -18.12 1.15 2.52
N GLY A 122 -18.76 0.98 3.67
CA GLY A 122 -19.97 0.17 3.80
C GLY A 122 -21.10 0.65 2.89
N GLY A 123 -21.64 -0.26 2.08
CA GLY A 123 -22.71 0.04 1.11
C GLY A 123 -22.21 0.67 -0.19
N ARG A 124 -20.93 1.04 -0.27
CA ARG A 124 -20.29 1.74 -1.40
C ARG A 124 -19.26 0.88 -2.13
N GLU A 125 -19.12 -0.39 -1.77
CA GLU A 125 -18.15 -1.31 -2.35
C GLU A 125 -18.31 -1.44 -3.88
N HIS A 126 -19.56 -1.34 -4.35
CA HIS A 126 -19.89 -1.39 -5.76
C HIS A 126 -19.34 -0.18 -6.54
N GLU A 127 -19.20 1.00 -5.93
CA GLU A 127 -18.55 2.17 -6.56
C GLU A 127 -17.11 1.84 -6.94
N ILE A 128 -16.40 1.18 -6.02
CA ILE A 128 -14.99 0.77 -6.18
C ILE A 128 -14.88 -0.31 -7.26
N LEU A 129 -15.66 -1.38 -7.12
CA LEU A 129 -15.57 -2.56 -8.00
C LEU A 129 -16.10 -2.32 -9.41
N ARG A 130 -16.91 -1.27 -9.61
CA ARG A 130 -17.46 -0.89 -10.91
C ARG A 130 -16.90 0.43 -11.41
N HIS A 131 -15.88 1.00 -10.75
CA HIS A 131 -15.28 2.26 -11.16
C HIS A 131 -14.85 2.17 -12.64
N PRO A 132 -15.25 3.09 -13.53
CA PRO A 132 -15.06 2.91 -14.97
C PRO A 132 -13.59 2.73 -15.37
N ARG A 133 -12.68 3.42 -14.65
CA ARG A 133 -11.27 3.55 -15.04
C ARG A 133 -10.25 2.97 -14.06
N TRP A 134 -10.62 2.78 -12.80
CA TRP A 134 -9.67 2.38 -11.77
C TRP A 134 -9.79 0.88 -11.57
N ARG A 135 -8.64 0.21 -11.43
CA ARG A 135 -8.55 -1.22 -11.12
C ARG A 135 -7.76 -1.37 -9.83
N LEU A 136 -8.47 -1.70 -8.75
CA LEU A 136 -7.86 -1.78 -7.43
C LEU A 136 -7.16 -3.13 -7.23
N HIS A 137 -5.95 -3.08 -6.70
CA HIS A 137 -5.15 -4.24 -6.31
C HIS A 137 -4.65 -4.09 -4.88
N VAL A 138 -5.22 -4.85 -3.96
CA VAL A 138 -4.91 -4.80 -2.52
C VAL A 138 -3.93 -5.91 -2.18
N PHE A 139 -2.73 -5.52 -1.75
CA PHE A 139 -1.67 -6.45 -1.35
C PHE A 139 -1.83 -6.83 0.12
N THR A 140 -1.74 -8.12 0.42
CA THR A 140 -1.79 -8.68 1.77
C THR A 140 -0.70 -9.73 1.95
N SER A 141 -0.28 -9.95 3.20
CA SER A 141 0.69 -10.99 3.56
C SER A 141 -0.01 -12.15 4.24
N HIS A 142 -0.15 -13.28 3.54
CA HIS A 142 -0.79 -14.50 4.07
C HIS A 142 0.21 -15.37 4.82
N GLY A 143 -0.14 -15.77 6.04
CA GLY A 143 0.69 -16.59 6.91
C GLY A 143 0.74 -18.07 6.50
N ARG A 144 1.95 -18.64 6.49
CA ARG A 144 2.17 -20.08 6.26
C ARG A 144 2.67 -20.77 7.51
N HIS A 145 2.38 -22.07 7.63
CA HIS A 145 2.84 -22.94 8.72
C HIS A 145 2.53 -22.35 10.12
N LEU A 146 3.55 -21.93 10.88
CA LEU A 146 3.36 -21.32 12.19
C LEU A 146 2.49 -20.06 12.10
N LEU A 147 2.69 -19.25 11.05
CA LEU A 147 1.93 -18.02 10.80
C LEU A 147 0.54 -18.25 10.22
N ALA A 148 0.15 -19.48 9.88
CA ALA A 148 -1.18 -19.76 9.32
C ALA A 148 -2.34 -19.44 10.29
N ARG A 149 -2.03 -19.31 11.59
CA ARG A 149 -2.95 -18.85 12.63
C ARG A 149 -2.21 -17.90 13.56
N GLN A 150 -2.88 -16.84 13.96
CA GLN A 150 -2.38 -15.98 15.03
C GLN A 150 -2.31 -16.76 16.36
N GLY A 151 -1.26 -16.53 17.14
CA GLY A 151 -1.15 -17.09 18.49
C GLY A 151 0.02 -16.52 19.27
N ARG A 152 -0.11 -16.51 20.61
CA ARG A 152 0.86 -15.91 21.55
C ARG A 152 2.30 -16.33 21.29
N TRP A 153 2.53 -17.61 20.96
CA TRP A 153 3.88 -18.14 20.67
C TRP A 153 4.14 -18.33 19.18
N ARG A 154 3.12 -18.72 18.42
CA ARG A 154 3.22 -19.00 16.98
C ARG A 154 3.56 -17.75 16.18
N THR A 155 2.94 -16.61 16.51
CA THR A 155 3.14 -15.36 15.78
C THR A 155 4.57 -14.83 15.96
N PRO A 156 5.11 -14.66 17.19
CA PRO A 156 6.50 -14.24 17.36
C PRO A 156 7.52 -15.18 16.70
N LEU A 157 7.39 -16.50 16.93
CA LEU A 157 8.31 -17.48 16.35
C LEU A 157 8.26 -17.52 14.82
N GLY A 158 7.04 -17.41 14.27
CA GLY A 158 6.84 -17.35 12.83
C GLY A 158 7.46 -16.11 12.19
N TYR A 159 7.31 -14.94 12.82
CA TYR A 159 7.93 -13.70 12.33
C TYR A 159 9.45 -13.68 12.52
N ALA A 160 9.98 -14.28 13.58
CA ALA A 160 11.41 -14.50 13.73
C ALA A 160 11.96 -15.36 12.59
N GLY A 161 11.28 -16.47 12.27
CA GLY A 161 11.60 -17.31 11.11
C GLY A 161 11.53 -16.55 9.78
N ALA A 162 10.48 -15.75 9.58
CA ALA A 162 10.33 -14.89 8.40
C ALA A 162 11.49 -13.88 8.27
N PHE A 163 11.91 -13.27 9.38
CA PHE A 163 13.03 -12.33 9.42
C PHE A 163 14.36 -13.01 9.04
N PHE A 164 14.70 -14.14 9.66
CA PHE A 164 15.94 -14.87 9.35
C PHE A 164 15.93 -15.43 7.92
N GLY A 165 14.77 -15.94 7.46
CA GLY A 165 14.58 -16.34 6.08
C GLY A 165 14.84 -15.18 5.11
N ASN A 166 14.26 -14.01 5.36
CA ASN A 166 14.48 -12.82 4.54
C ASN A 166 15.95 -12.35 4.57
N ALA A 167 16.61 -12.43 5.73
CA ALA A 167 18.02 -12.07 5.88
C ALA A 167 18.92 -12.95 4.99
N LEU A 168 18.66 -14.27 4.94
CA LEU A 168 19.36 -15.18 4.04
C LEU A 168 19.07 -14.87 2.57
N HIS A 169 17.79 -14.84 2.18
CA HIS A 169 17.36 -14.51 0.83
C HIS A 169 15.89 -14.07 0.79
N ARG A 170 15.55 -13.01 0.05
CA ARG A 170 14.17 -12.50 -0.02
C ARG A 170 13.15 -13.57 -0.44
N ARG A 171 13.49 -14.44 -1.40
CA ARG A 171 12.60 -15.57 -1.80
C ARG A 171 12.34 -16.58 -0.68
N ALA A 172 13.24 -16.72 0.30
CA ALA A 172 13.04 -17.62 1.44
C ALA A 172 11.95 -17.09 2.40
N LEU A 173 11.59 -15.80 2.33
CA LEU A 173 10.39 -15.27 2.99
C LEU A 173 9.13 -16.04 2.57
N GLY A 174 9.11 -16.53 1.33
CA GLY A 174 8.05 -17.37 0.76
C GLY A 174 7.74 -18.61 1.59
N GLY A 175 8.69 -19.09 2.42
CA GLY A 175 8.48 -20.19 3.36
C GLY A 175 7.56 -19.84 4.54
N TRP A 176 7.41 -18.56 4.88
CA TRP A 176 6.68 -18.09 6.06
C TRP A 176 5.47 -17.23 5.70
N LEU A 177 5.60 -16.43 4.64
CA LEU A 177 4.58 -15.54 4.13
C LEU A 177 4.40 -15.74 2.62
N GLU A 178 3.15 -15.76 2.17
CA GLU A 178 2.76 -15.75 0.76
C GLU A 178 2.11 -14.41 0.45
N ARG A 179 2.51 -13.77 -0.66
CA ARG A 179 1.83 -12.57 -1.15
C ARG A 179 0.44 -12.98 -1.66
N VAL A 180 -0.63 -12.40 -1.14
CA VAL A 180 -1.97 -12.55 -1.71
C VAL A 180 -2.45 -11.18 -2.16
N VAL A 181 -2.71 -11.02 -3.46
CA VAL A 181 -3.20 -9.76 -4.04
C VAL A 181 -4.66 -9.93 -4.42
N PHE A 182 -5.54 -9.22 -3.73
CA PHE A 182 -6.95 -9.14 -4.09
C PHE A 182 -7.09 -8.10 -5.21
N SER A 183 -7.34 -8.58 -6.42
CA SER A 183 -7.26 -7.81 -7.67
C SER A 183 -8.62 -7.67 -8.31
N ASP A 184 -8.89 -6.49 -8.83
CA ASP A 184 -10.04 -6.24 -9.69
C ASP A 184 -10.09 -7.27 -10.84
N PRO A 185 -11.17 -8.05 -10.98
CA PRO A 185 -11.22 -9.15 -11.93
C PRO A 185 -11.45 -8.69 -13.38
N ARG A 186 -11.76 -7.40 -13.61
CA ARG A 186 -12.10 -6.87 -14.94
C ARG A 186 -10.89 -6.78 -15.87
N ASP A 187 -9.71 -6.53 -15.30
CA ASP A 187 -8.45 -6.43 -16.03
C ASP A 187 -7.34 -7.09 -15.21
N ALA A 188 -6.54 -7.93 -15.86
CA ALA A 188 -5.40 -8.57 -15.21
C ALA A 188 -4.38 -7.52 -14.76
N LEU A 189 -3.70 -7.78 -13.64
CA LEU A 189 -2.57 -6.94 -13.21
C LEU A 189 -1.51 -6.88 -14.33
N PRO A 190 -1.06 -5.69 -14.76
CA PRO A 190 -0.29 -5.53 -16.01
C PRO A 190 1.21 -5.81 -15.81
N LEU A 191 1.59 -6.53 -14.75
CA LEU A 191 2.97 -6.84 -14.43
C LEU A 191 3.10 -8.20 -13.72
N PRO A 192 4.21 -8.91 -13.91
CA PRO A 192 4.45 -10.19 -13.26
C PRO A 192 4.80 -10.01 -11.79
N LEU A 193 4.28 -10.90 -10.94
CA LEU A 193 4.58 -10.97 -9.50
C LEU A 193 5.45 -12.19 -9.16
N ALA A 194 6.54 -12.41 -9.90
CA ALA A 194 7.37 -13.62 -9.81
C ALA A 194 8.55 -13.52 -8.82
N ASP A 195 8.74 -12.37 -8.18
CA ASP A 195 9.84 -12.11 -7.25
C ASP A 195 9.67 -12.82 -5.90
N LEU A 196 8.41 -13.00 -5.48
CA LEU A 196 8.01 -13.75 -4.30
C LEU A 196 6.93 -14.76 -4.64
N ARG A 197 6.82 -15.79 -3.79
CA ARG A 197 5.67 -16.68 -3.79
C ARG A 197 4.40 -15.85 -3.56
N GLY A 198 3.43 -16.00 -4.45
CA GLY A 198 2.16 -15.31 -4.29
C GLY A 198 1.05 -15.85 -5.17
N ARG A 199 -0.15 -15.32 -4.92
CA ARG A 199 -1.38 -15.63 -5.65
C ARG A 199 -2.19 -14.36 -5.85
N GLN A 200 -2.98 -14.35 -6.92
CA GLN A 200 -4.00 -13.33 -7.14
C GLN A 200 -5.38 -13.93 -6.83
N VAL A 201 -6.21 -13.15 -6.16
CA VAL A 201 -7.59 -13.51 -5.80
C VAL A 201 -8.51 -12.45 -6.37
N ALA A 202 -9.65 -12.83 -6.94
CA ALA A 202 -10.61 -11.87 -7.46
C ALA A 202 -11.19 -11.03 -6.31
N LEU A 203 -11.13 -9.70 -6.47
CA LEU A 203 -11.75 -8.75 -5.56
C LEU A 203 -13.27 -8.77 -5.76
N SER A 204 -14.01 -8.72 -4.66
CA SER A 204 -15.48 -8.76 -4.62
C SER A 204 -15.99 -7.96 -3.43
N THR A 205 -17.30 -7.71 -3.38
CA THR A 205 -17.92 -7.03 -2.24
C THR A 205 -17.69 -7.79 -0.94
N ALA A 206 -17.64 -9.13 -0.99
CA ALA A 206 -17.43 -9.99 0.17
C ALA A 206 -16.00 -9.93 0.74
N ASN A 207 -15.01 -9.50 -0.04
CA ASN A 207 -13.61 -9.50 0.40
C ASN A 207 -12.90 -8.14 0.37
N LEU A 208 -13.52 -7.08 -0.18
CA LEU A 208 -12.91 -5.75 -0.28
C LEU A 208 -12.50 -5.20 1.09
N GLN A 209 -13.46 -5.01 2.00
CA GLN A 209 -13.18 -4.47 3.33
C GLN A 209 -12.21 -5.35 4.15
N PRO A 210 -12.39 -6.69 4.25
CA PRO A 210 -11.44 -7.51 5.00
C PRO A 210 -10.05 -7.57 4.35
N ALA A 211 -9.93 -7.44 3.02
CA ALA A 211 -8.62 -7.32 2.36
C ALA A 211 -7.91 -6.00 2.69
N VAL A 212 -8.63 -4.87 2.70
CA VAL A 212 -8.07 -3.56 3.11
C VAL A 212 -7.67 -3.59 4.59
N LEU A 213 -8.54 -4.12 5.46
CA LEU A 213 -8.24 -4.32 6.88
C LEU A 213 -6.97 -5.14 7.07
N ALA A 214 -6.90 -6.31 6.41
CA ALA A 214 -5.74 -7.18 6.47
C ALA A 214 -4.47 -6.49 5.96
N SER A 215 -4.57 -5.73 4.86
CA SER A 215 -3.46 -4.98 4.30
C SER A 215 -2.87 -3.97 5.29
N CYS A 216 -3.65 -3.51 6.27
CA CYS A 216 -3.28 -2.60 7.34
C CYS A 216 -3.05 -3.28 8.71
N SER A 217 -3.25 -4.60 8.83
CA SER A 217 -3.09 -5.35 10.08
C SER A 217 -1.61 -5.57 10.41
N ILE A 218 -1.00 -4.57 11.04
CA ILE A 218 0.38 -4.61 11.50
C ILE A 218 0.52 -5.64 12.63
N PRO A 219 1.43 -6.63 12.52
CA PRO A 219 1.63 -7.63 13.57
C PRO A 219 1.91 -6.98 14.92
N PHE A 220 1.31 -7.56 15.98
CA PHE A 220 1.40 -7.12 17.37
C PHE A 220 0.63 -5.82 17.71
N TRP A 221 0.20 -5.05 16.71
CA TRP A 221 -0.63 -3.86 16.90
C TRP A 221 -2.09 -4.08 16.52
N LEU A 222 -2.33 -4.94 15.53
CA LEU A 222 -3.65 -5.39 15.10
C LEU A 222 -3.68 -6.91 15.04
N ASP A 223 -4.88 -7.47 15.16
CA ASP A 223 -5.15 -8.87 14.92
C ASP A 223 -5.07 -9.18 13.42
N ALA A 224 -4.73 -10.43 13.12
CA ALA A 224 -4.80 -10.94 11.76
C ALA A 224 -6.26 -11.07 11.34
N VAL A 225 -6.55 -10.69 10.09
CA VAL A 225 -7.82 -11.04 9.47
C VAL A 225 -7.73 -12.49 9.02
N HIS A 226 -8.70 -13.32 9.39
CA HIS A 226 -8.67 -14.75 9.11
C HIS A 226 -9.65 -15.12 7.99
N ASP A 227 -9.24 -16.09 7.16
CA ASP A 227 -10.11 -16.77 6.18
C ASP A 227 -10.86 -15.79 5.25
N ILE A 228 -10.16 -14.79 4.70
CA ILE A 228 -10.75 -13.80 3.78
C ILE A 228 -11.43 -14.49 2.58
N PRO A 229 -12.70 -14.17 2.25
CA PRO A 229 -13.44 -14.85 1.20
C PRO A 229 -12.72 -14.89 -0.16
N GLY A 230 -12.70 -16.06 -0.79
CA GLY A 230 -12.02 -16.33 -2.06
C GLY A 230 -10.51 -16.53 -1.96
N GLY A 231 -9.89 -16.16 -0.84
CA GLY A 231 -8.46 -16.36 -0.60
C GLY A 231 -8.14 -17.71 0.06
N PRO A 232 -6.85 -18.10 0.12
CA PRO A 232 -6.38 -19.20 0.95
C PRO A 232 -6.84 -19.09 2.42
N ARG A 233 -7.16 -20.21 3.05
CA ARG A 233 -7.48 -20.22 4.49
C ARG A 233 -6.27 -19.83 5.34
N GLY A 234 -6.49 -19.15 6.46
CA GLY A 234 -5.47 -18.75 7.42
C GLY A 234 -5.46 -17.26 7.75
N ALA A 235 -4.40 -16.85 8.44
CA ALA A 235 -4.19 -15.47 8.89
C ALA A 235 -3.59 -14.57 7.79
N TYR A 236 -4.13 -13.38 7.66
CA TYR A 236 -3.66 -12.32 6.77
C TYR A 236 -3.20 -11.10 7.57
N TRP A 237 -2.09 -10.53 7.12
CA TRP A 237 -1.39 -9.43 7.76
C TRP A 237 -1.04 -8.34 6.76
N ASP A 238 -0.48 -7.24 7.30
CA ASP A 238 -0.14 -6.05 6.54
C ASP A 238 0.62 -6.36 5.25
N GLY A 239 0.13 -5.84 4.11
CA GLY A 239 0.70 -6.09 2.79
C GLY A 239 2.13 -5.57 2.65
N GLY A 240 2.48 -4.55 3.43
CA GLY A 240 3.81 -3.97 3.48
C GLY A 240 4.87 -4.92 4.04
N ILE A 241 4.50 -6.00 4.73
CA ILE A 241 5.47 -6.99 5.19
C ILE A 241 6.21 -7.61 4.01
N THR A 242 5.47 -8.07 2.99
CA THR A 242 6.04 -8.57 1.73
C THR A 242 6.36 -7.44 0.76
N ASP A 243 5.51 -6.40 0.68
CA ASP A 243 5.47 -5.41 -0.40
C ASP A 243 5.44 -3.96 0.13
N TYR A 244 6.48 -3.57 0.87
CA TYR A 244 6.51 -2.31 1.62
C TYR A 244 6.36 -1.08 0.74
N HIS A 245 7.28 -0.87 -0.20
CA HIS A 245 7.17 0.21 -1.18
C HIS A 245 6.88 -0.34 -2.59
N LEU A 246 6.23 -1.52 -2.69
CA LEU A 246 5.85 -2.11 -3.97
C LEU A 246 7.00 -2.08 -5.01
N HIS A 247 8.19 -2.57 -4.65
CA HIS A 247 9.32 -2.66 -5.59
C HIS A 247 9.06 -3.77 -6.62
N LEU A 248 8.26 -3.48 -7.65
CA LEU A 248 7.74 -4.43 -8.64
C LEU A 248 8.34 -4.18 -10.03
N ASP A 249 8.17 -5.15 -10.95
CA ASP A 249 8.66 -5.09 -12.33
C ASP A 249 7.81 -4.18 -13.23
N TYR A 250 7.87 -2.88 -12.99
CA TYR A 250 7.15 -1.87 -13.76
C TYR A 250 7.65 -1.75 -15.21
N ALA A 251 8.84 -2.25 -15.53
CA ALA A 251 9.34 -2.29 -16.91
C ALA A 251 8.53 -3.22 -17.81
N ALA A 252 7.78 -4.17 -17.24
CA ALA A 252 6.86 -5.04 -17.95
C ALA A 252 5.65 -4.29 -18.54
N ILE A 253 5.33 -3.10 -18.02
CA ILE A 253 4.31 -2.22 -18.62
C ILE A 253 4.94 -1.64 -19.90
N ALA A 254 4.55 -2.19 -21.05
CA ALA A 254 5.18 -1.88 -22.33
C ALA A 254 5.00 -0.41 -22.73
N ASP A 255 3.80 0.13 -22.53
CA ASP A 255 3.46 1.49 -22.88
C ASP A 255 2.86 2.28 -21.72
N GLY A 256 3.30 3.53 -21.57
CA GLY A 256 2.95 4.45 -20.50
C GLY A 256 4.00 4.54 -19.40
N ILE A 257 3.61 5.17 -18.31
CA ILE A 257 4.42 5.36 -17.10
C ILE A 257 3.70 4.82 -15.87
N VAL A 258 4.48 4.56 -14.83
CA VAL A 258 3.99 4.30 -13.48
C VAL A 258 4.24 5.53 -12.65
N LEU A 259 3.17 6.20 -12.22
CA LEU A 259 3.28 7.40 -11.41
C LEU A 259 3.21 7.02 -9.93
N TYR A 260 4.25 7.32 -9.16
CA TYR A 260 4.36 6.89 -7.76
C TYR A 260 4.47 8.10 -6.81
N PRO A 261 3.34 8.62 -6.31
CA PRO A 261 3.32 9.48 -5.14
C PRO A 261 3.90 8.74 -3.93
N HIS A 262 5.04 9.22 -3.42
CA HIS A 262 5.78 8.53 -2.36
C HIS A 262 6.34 9.51 -1.35
N PHE A 263 6.41 9.13 -0.08
CA PHE A 263 7.03 9.94 0.98
C PHE A 263 8.58 9.94 0.98
N GLN A 264 9.24 9.22 0.07
CA GLN A 264 10.70 9.19 -0.07
C GLN A 264 11.13 8.72 -1.46
N PRO A 265 12.37 9.01 -1.90
CA PRO A 265 12.86 8.62 -3.23
C PRO A 265 13.28 7.15 -3.34
N ARG A 266 13.57 6.47 -2.21
CA ARG A 266 14.06 5.08 -2.21
C ARG A 266 12.90 4.09 -2.10
N ILE A 267 12.88 3.10 -2.99
CA ILE A 267 11.86 2.05 -3.02
C ILE A 267 12.40 0.80 -2.31
N VAL A 268 11.82 0.47 -1.16
CA VAL A 268 12.25 -0.64 -0.31
C VAL A 268 11.33 -1.85 -0.55
N PRO A 269 11.85 -3.04 -0.90
CA PRO A 269 11.00 -4.16 -1.35
C PRO A 269 9.97 -4.65 -0.33
N GLY A 270 10.39 -5.00 0.89
CA GLY A 270 9.52 -5.47 1.97
C GLY A 270 9.88 -4.80 3.30
N TRP A 271 9.00 -4.88 4.30
CA TRP A 271 9.25 -4.22 5.58
C TRP A 271 10.49 -4.84 6.25
N LEU A 272 10.65 -6.16 6.15
CA LEU A 272 11.81 -6.88 6.67
C LEU A 272 13.12 -6.59 5.90
N ASP A 273 13.06 -5.84 4.79
CA ASP A 273 14.24 -5.40 4.02
C ASP A 273 14.73 -4.01 4.43
N LYS A 274 14.07 -3.33 5.37
CA LYS A 274 14.48 -1.99 5.84
C LYS A 274 15.97 -1.89 6.20
N PRO A 275 16.59 -2.84 6.93
CA PRO A 275 17.99 -2.71 7.27
C PRO A 275 18.93 -3.18 6.14
N TRP A 276 18.41 -3.82 5.08
CA TRP A 276 19.20 -4.40 3.98
C TRP A 276 19.36 -3.41 2.82
N THR A 277 20.10 -2.33 3.06
CA THR A 277 20.21 -1.18 2.13
C THR A 277 20.71 -1.54 0.72
N ARG A 278 21.47 -2.63 0.56
CA ARG A 278 21.87 -3.15 -0.76
C ARG A 278 20.67 -3.50 -1.65
N ARG A 279 19.52 -3.85 -1.06
CA ARG A 279 18.27 -4.19 -1.77
C ARG A 279 17.42 -2.96 -2.12
N HIS A 280 17.86 -1.74 -1.76
CA HIS A 280 17.13 -0.49 -2.04
C HIS A 280 17.62 0.21 -3.32
N ARG A 281 18.60 -0.38 -4.00
CA ARG A 281 19.16 0.19 -5.23
C ARG A 281 18.13 0.11 -6.36
N ALA A 282 18.15 1.12 -7.23
CA ALA A 282 17.35 1.09 -8.45
C ALA A 282 17.74 -0.15 -9.29
N SER A 283 16.73 -0.75 -9.91
CA SER A 283 16.89 -1.87 -10.83
C SER A 283 16.12 -1.56 -12.12
N ARG A 284 16.37 -2.34 -13.18
CA ARG A 284 15.65 -2.22 -14.46
C ARG A 284 14.13 -2.28 -14.30
N TRP A 285 13.64 -2.92 -13.25
CA TRP A 285 12.21 -2.98 -12.91
C TRP A 285 11.58 -1.61 -12.75
N LEU A 286 12.35 -0.59 -12.39
CA LEU A 286 11.87 0.77 -12.15
C LEU A 286 12.01 1.69 -13.38
N ASP A 287 12.34 1.16 -14.56
CA ASP A 287 12.64 1.99 -15.74
C ASP A 287 11.48 2.89 -16.17
N ASN A 288 10.23 2.45 -15.94
CA ASN A 288 9.00 3.21 -16.23
C ASN A 288 8.48 4.05 -15.06
N LEU A 289 9.17 4.03 -13.92
CA LEU A 289 8.67 4.63 -12.71
C LEU A 289 8.98 6.13 -12.67
N VAL A 290 7.99 6.94 -12.33
CA VAL A 290 8.10 8.36 -11.98
C VAL A 290 7.74 8.52 -10.52
N VAL A 291 8.73 8.73 -9.65
CA VAL A 291 8.51 8.94 -8.22
C VAL A 291 8.36 10.43 -7.95
N LEU A 292 7.24 10.80 -7.32
CA LEU A 292 6.99 12.13 -6.81
C LEU A 292 7.21 12.10 -5.29
N ALA A 293 8.25 12.78 -4.81
CA ALA A 293 8.63 12.75 -3.39
C ALA A 293 8.76 14.16 -2.78
N PRO A 294 8.44 14.35 -1.48
CA PRO A 294 8.68 15.62 -0.79
C PRO A 294 10.13 16.08 -0.87
N HIS A 295 10.34 17.37 -1.14
CA HIS A 295 11.68 17.97 -1.11
C HIS A 295 12.17 18.07 0.35
N PRO A 296 13.41 17.65 0.69
CA PRO A 296 13.93 17.71 2.05
C PRO A 296 13.83 19.10 2.69
N ASP A 297 14.12 20.16 1.95
CA ASP A 297 13.99 21.53 2.44
C ASP A 297 12.56 21.92 2.83
N TRP A 298 11.56 21.40 2.11
CA TRP A 298 10.16 21.60 2.48
C TRP A 298 9.80 20.77 3.72
N VAL A 299 10.29 19.54 3.83
CA VAL A 299 10.08 18.71 5.03
C VAL A 299 10.63 19.40 6.28
N ARG A 300 11.77 20.09 6.18
CA ARG A 300 12.34 20.87 7.30
C ARG A 300 11.45 22.02 7.77
N THR A 301 10.49 22.48 6.96
CA THR A 301 9.53 23.53 7.34
C THR A 301 8.27 22.99 8.02
N LEU A 302 8.07 21.67 8.04
CA LEU A 302 6.94 21.05 8.73
C LEU A 302 7.13 21.08 10.26
N PRO A 303 6.05 20.93 11.04
CA PRO A 303 6.15 20.72 12.48
C PRO A 303 7.14 19.59 12.83
N GLY A 304 8.06 19.87 13.76
CA GLY A 304 9.13 18.93 14.12
C GLY A 304 10.19 18.68 13.05
N GLY A 305 10.12 19.35 11.89
CA GLY A 305 11.08 19.20 10.79
C GLY A 305 11.10 17.80 10.15
N LYS A 306 10.03 17.03 10.32
CA LYS A 306 9.92 15.62 9.88
C LYS A 306 8.57 15.34 9.21
N LEU A 307 8.50 14.19 8.55
CA LEU A 307 7.22 13.62 8.13
C LEU A 307 6.53 12.95 9.32
N PRO A 308 5.19 12.79 9.30
CA PRO A 308 4.47 12.14 10.39
C PRO A 308 4.97 10.71 10.64
N ASP A 309 5.06 10.33 11.90
CA ASP A 309 5.33 8.98 12.36
C ASP A 309 4.44 8.58 13.54
N ARG A 310 4.65 7.38 14.08
CA ARG A 310 3.77 6.85 15.14
C ARG A 310 3.91 7.59 16.46
N GLY A 311 5.07 8.21 16.72
CA GLY A 311 5.29 8.97 17.95
C GLY A 311 4.52 10.28 18.00
N ASP A 312 3.90 10.70 16.89
CA ASP A 312 3.04 11.89 16.87
C ASP A 312 1.63 11.62 17.45
N PHE A 313 1.33 10.37 17.83
CA PHE A 313 0.07 9.94 18.44
C PHE A 313 0.21 9.52 19.92
N GLU A 314 1.40 9.74 20.51
CA GLU A 314 1.69 9.48 21.93
C GLU A 314 1.30 10.65 22.83
#